data_AF-A0AAU1Z2D8-F1
#
_entry.id   AF-A0AAU1Z2D8-F1
#
_cell.length_a   1.000
_cell.length_b   1.000
_cell.length_c   1.000
_cell.angle_alpha   90.00
_cell.angle_beta   90.00
_cell.angle_gamma   90.00
#
_symmetry.space_group_name_H-M   'P 1'
#
loop_
_entity.id
_entity.type
_entity.pdbx_description
1 polymer ?
#
loop_
_entity_poly.entity_id
_entity_poly.type
_entity_poly.pdbx_seq_one_letter_code
_entity_poly.pdbx_strand_id
1 'polypeptide(L)'
;MSVDFWELLAEAARQMMLERSRRWCQWRAWEVQHGTLRATLSLVDPKEGGRRTAFSGDGRLRPMWDIGSRTADGEPALSVAKLWVEFEPQLGPGETADVRLAPLQPEQWQHLKPGDVVFMHEARPVAGIAEIIEVLPPRV
;
A
#
# COMPACT_ATOMS: atom_id res chain seq x y z
N MET A 1 -11.25 2.80 -18.13
CA MET A 1 -9.97 3.46 -18.46
C MET A 1 -8.93 2.36 -18.55
N SER A 2 -8.19 2.27 -19.65
CA SER A 2 -7.20 1.21 -19.92
C SER A 2 -5.86 1.50 -19.24
N VAL A 3 -4.98 0.50 -19.23
CA VAL A 3 -3.57 0.63 -18.80
C VAL A 3 -2.84 1.65 -19.69
N ASP A 4 -2.98 1.53 -21.02
CA ASP A 4 -2.33 2.43 -22.01
C ASP A 4 -2.60 3.91 -21.76
N PHE A 5 -3.82 4.25 -21.33
CA PHE A 5 -4.18 5.64 -21.00
C PHE A 5 -3.32 6.17 -19.84
N TRP A 6 -3.13 5.37 -18.79
CA TRP A 6 -2.34 5.75 -17.63
C TRP A 6 -0.84 5.74 -17.93
N GLU A 7 -0.37 4.86 -18.80
CA GLU A 7 1.02 4.88 -19.28
C GLU A 7 1.34 6.14 -20.08
N LEU A 8 0.42 6.56 -20.97
CA LEU A 8 0.56 7.81 -21.72
C LEU A 8 0.63 9.03 -20.78
N LEU A 9 -0.23 9.07 -19.75
CA LEU A 9 -0.19 10.13 -18.74
C LEU A 9 1.10 10.11 -17.91
N ALA A 10 1.61 8.92 -17.58
CA ALA A 10 2.88 8.80 -16.88
C ALA A 10 4.03 9.36 -17.73
N GLU A 11 4.04 9.08 -19.02
CA GLU A 11 5.04 9.60 -19.95
C GLU A 11 4.94 11.12 -20.12
N ALA A 12 3.73 11.67 -20.25
CA ALA A 12 3.53 13.12 -20.27
C ALA A 12 4.02 13.79 -18.97
N ALA A 13 3.68 13.24 -17.81
CA ALA A 13 4.15 13.74 -16.52
C ALA A 13 5.67 13.71 -16.38
N ARG A 14 6.33 12.68 -16.94
CA ARG A 14 7.80 12.59 -17.02
C ARG A 14 8.40 13.74 -17.82
N GLN A 15 7.85 14.02 -19.01
CA GLN A 15 8.33 15.10 -19.87
C GLN A 15 8.14 16.49 -19.24
N MET A 16 7.12 16.64 -18.39
CA MET A 16 6.85 17.85 -17.62
C MET A 16 7.59 17.93 -16.28
N MET A 17 8.46 16.97 -15.96
CA MET A 17 9.20 16.89 -14.69
C MET A 17 8.29 16.78 -13.44
N LEU A 18 7.08 16.23 -13.59
CA LEU A 18 6.09 16.07 -12.53
C LEU A 18 6.19 14.65 -11.91
N GLU A 19 7.25 14.42 -11.14
CA GLU A 19 7.61 13.06 -10.66
C GLU A 19 6.55 12.41 -9.76
N ARG A 20 5.87 13.16 -8.88
CA ARG A 20 4.79 12.60 -8.05
C ARG A 20 3.59 12.20 -8.91
N SER A 21 3.21 13.04 -9.88
CA SER A 21 2.13 12.75 -10.84
C SER A 21 2.46 11.55 -11.71
N ARG A 22 3.71 11.42 -12.15
CA ARG A 22 4.18 10.23 -12.87
C ARG A 22 3.99 8.95 -12.05
N ARG A 23 4.42 8.95 -10.78
CA ARG A 23 4.26 7.79 -9.89
C ARG A 23 2.78 7.46 -9.65
N TRP A 24 1.94 8.49 -9.53
CA TRP A 24 0.50 8.30 -9.41
C TRP A 24 -0.10 7.65 -10.66
N CYS A 25 0.29 8.09 -11.86
CA CYS A 25 -0.20 7.48 -13.11
C CYS A 25 0.23 6.01 -13.21
N GLN A 26 1.48 5.70 -12.85
CA GLN A 26 1.98 4.31 -12.78
C GLN A 26 1.21 3.47 -11.75
N TRP A 27 0.84 4.06 -10.60
CA TRP A 27 0.01 3.42 -9.59
C TRP A 27 -1.39 3.09 -10.13
N ARG A 28 -2.02 4.06 -10.80
CA ARG A 28 -3.35 3.87 -11.40
C ARG A 28 -3.36 2.83 -12.51
N ALA A 29 -2.30 2.76 -13.33
CA ALA A 29 -2.11 1.69 -14.31
C ALA A 29 -2.09 0.31 -13.63
N TRP A 30 -1.32 0.18 -12.54
CA TRP A 30 -1.24 -1.05 -11.75
C TRP A 30 -2.61 -1.46 -11.19
N GLU A 31 -3.37 -0.50 -10.63
CA GLU A 31 -4.70 -0.81 -10.08
C GLU A 31 -5.72 -1.21 -11.14
N VAL A 32 -5.65 -0.66 -12.36
CA VAL A 32 -6.50 -1.11 -13.46
C VAL A 32 -6.21 -2.58 -13.79
N GLN A 33 -4.94 -2.97 -13.78
CA GLN A 33 -4.50 -4.32 -14.13
C GLN A 33 -4.77 -5.35 -13.02
N HIS A 34 -4.59 -4.97 -11.75
CA HIS A 34 -4.58 -5.91 -10.62
C HIS A 34 -5.72 -5.72 -9.62
N GLY A 35 -6.53 -4.68 -9.79
CA GLY A 35 -7.56 -4.29 -8.83
C GLY A 35 -7.06 -3.26 -7.82
N THR A 36 -7.98 -2.79 -6.97
CA THR A 36 -7.71 -1.78 -5.96
C THR A 36 -7.85 -2.38 -4.58
N LEU A 37 -6.88 -2.12 -3.70
CA LEU A 37 -6.95 -2.44 -2.28
C LEU A 37 -6.71 -1.16 -1.47
N ARG A 38 -7.71 -0.74 -0.69
CA ARG A 38 -7.62 0.40 0.21
C ARG A 38 -7.75 -0.05 1.65
N ALA A 39 -7.01 0.63 2.53
CA ALA A 39 -7.04 0.40 3.96
C ALA A 39 -6.90 1.73 4.70
N THR A 40 -7.45 1.81 5.91
CA THR A 40 -7.12 2.87 6.86
C THR A 40 -5.94 2.38 7.70
N LEU A 41 -4.77 3.01 7.55
CA LEU A 41 -3.54 2.66 8.25
C LEU A 41 -3.31 3.59 9.43
N SER A 42 -3.11 3.00 10.61
CA SER A 42 -2.67 3.69 11.82
C SER A 42 -1.25 3.26 12.16
N LEU A 43 -0.31 4.22 12.25
CA LEU A 43 1.06 3.91 12.68
C LEU A 43 1.13 3.75 14.19
N VAL A 44 1.93 2.78 14.64
CA VAL A 44 2.19 2.58 16.07
C VAL A 44 2.96 3.78 16.64
N ASP A 45 2.70 4.14 17.89
CA ASP A 45 3.41 5.24 18.56
C ASP A 45 4.92 4.92 18.62
N PRO A 46 5.80 5.90 18.33
CA PRO A 46 7.25 5.73 18.48
C PRO A 46 7.69 5.13 19.83
N LYS A 47 6.94 5.41 20.91
CA LYS A 47 7.21 4.92 22.27
C LYS A 47 6.95 3.42 22.42
N GLU A 48 6.10 2.85 21.57
CA GLU A 48 5.74 1.43 21.55
C GLU A 48 6.55 0.62 20.52
N GLY A 49 7.59 1.25 19.94
CA GLY A 49 8.44 0.63 18.92
C GLY A 49 8.03 0.95 17.49
N GLY A 50 7.10 1.88 17.30
CA GLY A 50 6.73 2.41 16.00
C GLY A 50 7.82 3.24 15.33
N ARG A 51 7.53 3.70 14.11
CA ARG A 51 8.45 4.52 13.33
C ARG A 51 8.73 5.85 14.05
N ARG A 52 9.94 6.38 13.94
CA ARG A 52 10.31 7.69 14.57
C ARG A 52 10.26 8.88 13.61
N THR A 53 10.17 8.63 12.32
CA THR A 53 10.22 9.64 11.26
C THR A 53 9.04 9.46 10.32
N ALA A 54 8.55 10.55 9.72
CA ALA A 54 7.56 10.43 8.66
C ALA A 54 8.13 9.70 7.43
N PHE A 55 7.27 9.09 6.63
CA PHE A 55 7.62 8.58 5.31
C PHE A 55 6.82 9.27 4.21
N SER A 56 7.38 9.31 3.00
CA SER A 56 6.67 9.88 1.85
C SER A 56 5.55 8.95 1.37
N GLY A 57 4.35 9.48 1.25
CA GLY A 57 3.15 8.75 0.85
C GLY A 57 3.02 8.52 -0.66
N ASP A 58 4.14 8.44 -1.38
CA ASP A 58 4.19 8.51 -2.86
C ASP A 58 4.43 7.15 -3.55
N GLY A 59 4.09 6.04 -2.88
CA GLY A 59 4.17 4.70 -3.46
C GLY A 59 5.55 4.05 -3.42
N ARG A 60 6.56 4.70 -2.82
CA ARG A 60 7.94 4.18 -2.77
C ARG A 60 8.16 3.14 -1.68
N LEU A 61 7.50 3.30 -0.54
CA LEU A 61 7.67 2.43 0.61
C LEU A 61 7.14 1.03 0.28
N ARG A 62 7.90 -0.01 0.67
CA ARG A 62 7.54 -1.42 0.47
C ARG A 62 7.62 -2.18 1.79
N PRO A 63 6.71 -1.91 2.74
CA PRO A 63 6.69 -2.66 3.98
C PRO A 63 6.26 -4.11 3.75
N MET A 64 6.56 -4.94 4.74
CA MET A 64 6.05 -6.30 4.87
C MET A 64 4.70 -6.27 5.60
N TRP A 65 3.84 -7.23 5.34
CA TRP A 65 2.50 -7.30 5.90
C TRP A 65 2.20 -8.71 6.41
N ASP A 66 1.73 -8.83 7.65
CA ASP A 66 1.01 -10.03 8.08
C ASP A 66 -0.45 -9.89 7.66
N ILE A 67 -0.84 -10.69 6.66
CA ILE A 67 -2.18 -10.73 6.07
C ILE A 67 -2.96 -11.99 6.50
N GLY A 68 -2.54 -12.62 7.61
CA GLY A 68 -3.13 -13.86 8.12
C GLY A 68 -2.63 -15.14 7.44
N SER A 69 -1.73 -15.02 6.46
CA SER A 69 -1.07 -16.18 5.85
C SER A 69 -0.06 -16.82 6.82
N ARG A 70 0.06 -18.15 6.77
CA ARG A 70 0.96 -18.93 7.62
C ARG A 70 1.85 -19.84 6.77
N THR A 71 3.10 -20.04 7.20
CA THR A 71 4.02 -21.00 6.60
C THR A 71 3.64 -22.43 7.01
N ALA A 72 4.28 -23.45 6.40
CA ALA A 72 4.10 -24.84 6.78
C ALA A 72 4.41 -25.11 8.26
N ASP A 73 5.33 -24.33 8.83
CA ASP A 73 5.73 -24.41 10.24
C ASP A 73 4.80 -23.60 11.18
N GLY A 74 3.75 -22.97 10.64
CA GLY A 74 2.78 -22.19 11.41
C GLY A 74 3.18 -20.75 11.72
N GLU A 75 4.35 -20.29 11.25
CA GLU A 75 4.83 -18.93 11.43
C GLU A 75 4.11 -17.94 10.48
N PRO A 76 4.00 -16.63 10.83
CA PRO A 76 3.46 -15.62 9.93
C PRO A 76 4.22 -15.55 8.60
N ALA A 77 3.51 -15.78 7.50
CA ALA A 77 4.05 -15.62 6.15
C ALA A 77 3.84 -14.15 5.71
N LEU A 78 4.89 -13.35 5.85
CA LEU A 78 4.83 -11.93 5.51
C LEU A 78 4.81 -11.71 4.00
N SER A 79 3.92 -10.82 3.55
CA SER A 79 3.74 -10.43 2.15
C SER A 79 4.21 -8.99 1.91
N VAL A 80 4.78 -8.70 0.75
CA VAL A 80 5.26 -7.34 0.42
C VAL A 80 4.21 -6.61 -0.42
N ALA A 81 3.89 -5.37 -0.03
CA ALA A 81 3.06 -4.46 -0.83
C ALA A 81 3.65 -3.06 -0.80
N LYS A 82 3.57 -2.34 -1.93
CA LYS A 82 3.82 -0.89 -1.92
C LYS A 82 2.67 -0.19 -1.23
N LEU A 83 2.94 1.01 -0.71
CA LEU A 83 1.93 1.84 -0.04
C LEU A 83 1.92 3.27 -0.60
N TRP A 84 0.73 3.77 -0.91
CA TRP A 84 0.45 5.16 -1.30
C TRP A 84 -0.52 5.78 -0.29
N VAL A 85 -0.23 6.99 0.20
CA VAL A 85 -1.12 7.73 1.11
C VAL A 85 -2.00 8.64 0.26
N GLU A 86 -3.32 8.52 0.36
CA GLU A 86 -4.24 9.09 -0.63
C GLU A 86 -4.25 10.62 -0.65
N PHE A 87 -4.44 11.24 0.53
CA PHE A 87 -4.71 12.68 0.64
C PHE A 87 -3.54 13.48 1.20
N GLU A 88 -2.52 12.79 1.74
CA GLU A 88 -1.38 13.42 2.41
C GLU A 88 -0.06 13.17 1.66
N PRO A 89 0.88 14.15 1.66
CA PRO A 89 2.17 13.98 1.03
C PRO A 89 3.09 13.00 1.78
N GLN A 90 2.87 12.85 3.08
CA GLN A 90 3.63 12.04 4.02
C GLN A 90 2.72 11.53 5.13
N LEU A 91 3.13 10.46 5.81
CA LEU A 91 2.48 9.98 7.02
C LEU A 91 3.51 9.94 8.15
N GLY A 92 3.22 10.64 9.24
CA GLY A 92 4.02 10.78 10.44
C GLY A 92 3.74 9.69 11.47
N PRO A 93 4.63 9.51 12.45
CA PRO A 93 4.43 8.52 13.51
C PRO A 93 3.17 8.75 14.35
N GLY A 94 2.46 7.67 14.70
CA GLY A 94 1.21 7.74 15.46
C GLY A 94 0.02 8.29 14.67
N GLU A 95 0.21 8.70 13.42
CA GLU A 95 -0.86 9.21 12.58
C GLU A 95 -1.63 8.09 11.89
N THR A 96 -2.87 8.41 11.53
CA THR A 96 -3.77 7.55 10.78
C THR A 96 -4.13 8.21 9.45
N ALA A 97 -4.09 7.44 8.36
CA ALA A 97 -4.52 7.90 7.04
C ALA A 97 -5.07 6.76 6.18
N ASP A 98 -5.89 7.12 5.20
CA ASP A 98 -6.30 6.20 4.15
C ASP A 98 -5.16 5.98 3.17
N VAL A 99 -4.89 4.70 2.91
CA VAL A 99 -3.80 4.24 2.07
C VAL A 99 -4.29 3.27 1.01
N ARG A 100 -3.58 3.26 -0.11
CA ARG A 100 -3.70 2.27 -1.17
C ARG A 100 -2.54 1.31 -1.09
N LEU A 101 -2.83 0.04 -1.27
CA LEU A 101 -1.86 -1.03 -1.26
C LEU A 101 -1.72 -1.61 -2.67
N ALA A 102 -0.48 -1.79 -3.11
CA ALA A 102 -0.15 -2.50 -4.34
C ALA A 102 0.74 -3.71 -4.01
N PRO A 103 0.13 -4.88 -3.73
CA PRO A 103 0.84 -6.13 -3.52
C PRO A 103 1.84 -6.48 -4.61
N LEU A 104 3.00 -7.01 -4.22
CA LEU A 104 3.95 -7.58 -5.17
C LEU A 104 3.45 -8.91 -5.76
N GLN A 105 2.67 -9.65 -4.99
CA GLN A 105 2.01 -10.91 -5.37
C GLN A 105 0.51 -10.79 -5.07
N PRO A 106 -0.29 -10.22 -6.00
CA PRO A 106 -1.72 -9.96 -5.78
C PRO A 106 -2.53 -11.21 -5.40
N GLU A 107 -2.09 -12.39 -5.86
CA GLU A 107 -2.77 -13.66 -5.63
C GLU A 107 -2.85 -14.01 -4.14
N GLN A 108 -1.85 -13.60 -3.35
CA GLN A 108 -1.82 -13.82 -1.90
C GLN A 108 -2.79 -12.94 -1.13
N TRP A 109 -3.37 -11.92 -1.76
CA TRP A 109 -4.22 -10.92 -1.10
C TRP A 109 -5.71 -11.07 -1.46
N GLN A 110 -6.05 -12.04 -2.31
CA GLN A 110 -7.40 -12.23 -2.84
C GLN A 110 -8.43 -12.66 -1.78
N HIS A 111 -7.99 -13.22 -0.66
CA HIS A 111 -8.88 -13.63 0.43
C HIS A 111 -9.36 -12.46 1.30
N LEU A 112 -8.71 -11.29 1.21
CA LEU A 112 -9.02 -10.13 2.05
C LEU A 112 -10.35 -9.50 1.67
N LYS A 113 -11.04 -9.00 2.69
CA LYS A 113 -12.35 -8.34 2.60
C LYS A 113 -12.36 -7.05 3.41
N PRO A 114 -13.26 -6.10 3.08
CA PRO A 114 -13.49 -4.94 3.95
C PRO A 114 -13.80 -5.38 5.39
N GLY A 115 -13.15 -4.75 6.36
CA GLY A 115 -13.17 -5.07 7.79
C GLY A 115 -12.03 -5.99 8.26
N ASP A 116 -11.27 -6.61 7.34
CA ASP A 116 -10.10 -7.40 7.74
C ASP A 116 -8.99 -6.48 8.27
N VAL A 117 -8.28 -6.94 9.30
CA VAL A 117 -7.15 -6.22 9.89
C VAL A 117 -5.84 -6.90 9.51
N VAL A 118 -4.92 -6.13 8.96
CA VAL A 118 -3.58 -6.58 8.56
C VAL A 118 -2.51 -5.75 9.27
N PHE A 119 -1.37 -6.36 9.55
CA PHE A 119 -0.29 -5.73 10.32
C PHE A 119 0.90 -5.36 9.44
N MET A 120 1.32 -4.10 9.51
CA MET A 120 2.48 -3.59 8.78
C MET A 120 3.77 -3.82 9.58
N HIS A 121 4.80 -4.31 8.92
CA HIS A 121 6.13 -4.56 9.46
C HIS A 121 7.21 -3.88 8.60
N GLU A 122 8.02 -3.02 9.22
CA GLU A 122 9.28 -2.51 8.64
C GLU A 122 10.49 -3.17 9.29
N ALA A 123 10.35 -3.53 10.57
CA ALA A 123 11.25 -4.35 11.37
C ALA A 123 10.37 -5.13 12.39
N ARG A 124 10.99 -5.75 13.41
CA ARG A 124 10.25 -6.14 14.63
C ARG A 124 10.41 -5.01 15.66
N PRO A 125 9.35 -4.51 16.32
CA PRO A 125 7.94 -4.96 16.32
C PRO A 125 7.08 -4.40 15.16
N VAL A 126 5.76 -4.64 15.19
CA VAL A 126 4.76 -4.10 14.24
C VAL A 126 4.90 -2.58 14.15
N ALA A 127 4.92 -2.05 12.92
CA ALA A 127 5.07 -0.63 12.64
C ALA A 127 3.71 0.08 12.44
N GLY A 128 2.67 -0.65 12.08
CA GLY A 128 1.33 -0.10 11.86
C GLY A 128 0.25 -1.17 11.79
N ILE A 129 -0.99 -0.75 11.96
CA ILE A 129 -2.20 -1.58 11.89
C ILE A 129 -3.08 -1.00 10.80
N ALA A 130 -3.49 -1.81 9.83
CA ALA A 130 -4.37 -1.35 8.76
C ALA A 130 -5.67 -2.17 8.73
N GLU A 131 -6.79 -1.47 8.66
CA GLU A 131 -8.11 -2.06 8.43
C GLU A 131 -8.45 -1.91 6.94
N ILE A 132 -8.77 -3.02 6.25
CA ILE A 132 -9.16 -3.00 4.85
C ILE A 132 -10.53 -2.32 4.74
N ILE A 133 -10.64 -1.28 3.91
CA ILE A 133 -11.89 -0.53 3.72
C ILE A 133 -12.52 -0.78 2.35
N GLU A 134 -11.73 -1.18 1.35
CA GLU A 134 -12.21 -1.44 0.00
C GLU A 134 -11.33 -2.47 -0.71
N VAL A 135 -11.96 -3.48 -1.33
CA VAL A 135 -11.31 -4.41 -2.25
C VAL A 135 -12.11 -4.43 -3.55
N LEU A 136 -11.49 -3.98 -4.64
CA LEU A 136 -12.07 -4.03 -5.98
C LEU A 136 -11.25 -4.99 -6.85
N PRO A 137 -11.89 -5.99 -7.51
CA PRO A 137 -11.18 -6.86 -8.43
C PRO A 137 -10.70 -6.09 -9.67
N PRO A 138 -9.71 -6.62 -10.40
CA PRO A 138 -9.28 -6.06 -11.68
C PRO A 138 -10.46 -5.97 -12.64
N ARG A 139 -10.55 -4.86 -13.38
CA ARG A 139 -11.61 -4.67 -14.37
C ARG A 139 -11.15 -5.33 -15.68
N VAL A 140 -11.73 -6.49 -15.98
CA VAL A 140 -11.56 -7.21 -17.27
C VAL A 140 -12.19 -6.40 -18.40
#